data_AF-A0A3D9JQ56-F1
#
_entry.id   AF-A0A3D9JQ56-F1
#
_cell.length_a   1.000
_cell.length_b   1.000
_cell.length_c   1.000
_cell.angle_alpha   90.00
_cell.angle_beta   90.00
_cell.angle_gamma   90.00
#
_symmetry.space_group_name_H-M   'P 1'
#
loop_
_entity.id
_entity.type
_entity.pdbx_description
1 polymer ?
#
loop_
_entity_poly.entity_id
_entity_poly.type
_entity_poly.pdbx_seq_one_letter_code
_entity_poly.pdbx_strand_id
1 'polypeptide(L)'
;MLNLTTHYAQEGEWMKYVIFLSTTSAFDRNRNQYGYWAGKTYRVEGQDFPLWDRSITEQTKKYTSQKRAETAAEKLMERCSYVVAWRIESVA
;
A
#
# COMPACT_ATOMS: atom_id res chain seq x y z
N MET A 1 -42.72 -2.29 8.74
CA MET A 1 -41.41 -1.74 8.36
C MET A 1 -40.51 -2.91 8.01
N LEU A 2 -40.32 -3.16 6.72
CA LEU A 2 -39.46 -4.24 6.24
C LEU A 2 -38.00 -3.81 6.38
N ASN A 3 -37.26 -4.50 7.24
CA ASN A 3 -35.81 -4.38 7.34
C ASN A 3 -35.20 -4.84 6.02
N LEU A 4 -34.64 -3.90 5.25
CA LEU A 4 -33.81 -4.19 4.10
C LEU A 4 -32.43 -4.66 4.60
N THR A 5 -32.38 -5.89 5.11
CA THR A 5 -31.15 -6.68 5.15
C THR A 5 -30.79 -6.99 3.70
N THR A 6 -30.02 -6.08 3.10
CA THR A 6 -29.40 -6.29 1.80
C THR A 6 -28.39 -7.44 1.92
N HIS A 7 -28.90 -8.65 1.72
CA HIS A 7 -28.13 -9.82 1.30
C HIS A 7 -27.65 -9.58 -0.14
N TYR A 8 -26.47 -8.97 -0.30
CA TYR A 8 -25.68 -9.07 -1.54
C TYR A 8 -24.20 -8.89 -1.24
N ALA A 9 -23.51 -9.99 -1.00
CA ALA A 9 -22.25 -10.29 -1.67
C ALA A 9 -21.93 -11.77 -1.43
N GLN A 10 -22.09 -12.55 -2.49
CA GLN A 10 -21.40 -13.83 -2.67
C GLN A 10 -19.92 -13.68 -2.34
N GLU A 11 -19.27 -14.78 -1.97
CA GLU A 11 -17.82 -14.93 -1.72
C GLU A 11 -16.98 -14.63 -2.98
N GLY A 12 -17.01 -13.38 -3.44
CA GLY A 12 -16.10 -12.85 -4.44
C GLY A 12 -14.83 -12.40 -3.73
N GLU A 13 -13.67 -12.68 -4.34
CA GLU A 13 -12.39 -12.08 -3.93
C GLU A 13 -12.57 -10.57 -3.79
N TRP A 14 -12.58 -10.09 -2.54
CA TRP A 14 -12.71 -8.67 -2.27
C TRP A 14 -11.46 -8.01 -2.82
N MET A 15 -11.62 -7.22 -3.87
CA MET A 15 -10.55 -6.45 -4.49
C MET A 15 -9.78 -5.69 -3.41
N LYS A 16 -8.50 -6.00 -3.26
CA LYS A 16 -7.61 -5.38 -2.28
C LYS A 16 -6.74 -4.37 -2.99
N TYR A 17 -6.33 -3.36 -2.24
CA TYR A 17 -5.43 -2.32 -2.73
C TYR A 17 -4.12 -2.41 -1.97
N VAL A 18 -3.00 -2.34 -2.70
CA VAL A 18 -1.64 -2.35 -2.13
C VAL A 18 -0.90 -1.09 -2.55
N ILE A 19 0.11 -0.71 -1.77
CA ILE A 19 0.92 0.48 -2.02
C ILE A 19 2.28 0.05 -2.56
N PHE A 20 2.62 0.50 -3.76
CA PHE A 20 3.95 0.38 -4.33
C PHE A 20 4.73 1.68 -4.12
N LEU A 21 5.93 1.59 -3.55
CA LEU A 21 6.78 2.70 -3.17
C LEU A 21 8.00 2.79 -4.09
N SER A 22 8.42 4.01 -4.40
CA SER A 22 9.58 4.28 -5.24
C SER A 22 10.47 5.35 -4.63
N THR A 23 11.78 5.20 -4.83
CA THR A 23 12.81 6.21 -4.49
C THR A 23 13.00 7.21 -5.62
N THR A 24 12.33 7.01 -6.76
CA THR A 24 12.37 7.88 -7.94
C THR A 24 10.96 8.21 -8.39
N SER A 25 10.75 9.42 -8.91
CA SER A 25 9.46 9.82 -9.52
C SER A 25 9.13 9.02 -10.77
N ALA A 26 10.16 8.55 -11.50
CA ALA A 26 10.01 7.56 -12.57
C ALA A 26 9.85 6.17 -11.93
N PHE A 27 8.70 5.52 -12.12
CA PHE A 27 8.46 4.13 -11.70
C PHE A 27 9.19 3.12 -12.61
N ASP A 28 10.48 3.33 -12.86
CA ASP A 28 11.33 2.47 -13.68
C ASP A 28 11.74 1.19 -12.94
N ARG A 29 11.36 0.04 -13.48
CA ARG A 29 11.65 -1.29 -12.90
C ARG A 29 13.15 -1.62 -12.72
N ASN A 30 14.05 -0.81 -13.31
CA ASN A 30 15.49 -1.07 -13.35
C ASN A 30 16.32 -0.27 -12.34
N ARG A 31 15.71 0.51 -11.44
CA ARG A 31 16.43 1.31 -10.43
C ARG A 31 15.96 0.99 -9.00
N ASN A 32 16.76 1.38 -8.01
CA ASN A 32 16.62 1.09 -6.56
C ASN A 32 15.24 1.46 -5.95
N GLN A 33 14.17 0.75 -6.28
CA GLN A 33 12.83 1.00 -5.75
C GLN A 33 12.58 0.20 -4.47
N TYR A 34 11.74 0.77 -3.61
CA TYR A 34 11.24 0.09 -2.42
C TYR A 34 10.24 -1.02 -2.77
N GLY A 35 9.34 -0.88 -3.73
CA GLY A 35 8.35 -1.94 -4.01
C GLY A 35 7.17 -1.94 -3.03
N TYR A 36 6.61 -3.11 -2.73
CA TYR A 36 5.31 -3.23 -2.05
C TYR A 36 5.43 -3.07 -0.53
N TRP A 37 4.68 -2.12 0.04
CA TRP A 37 4.75 -1.80 1.46
C TRP A 37 4.08 -2.85 2.36
N ALA A 38 4.77 -3.23 3.44
CA ALA A 38 4.29 -4.17 4.44
C ALA A 38 3.41 -3.52 5.54
N GLY A 39 3.12 -2.23 5.45
CA GLY A 39 2.28 -1.52 6.43
C GLY A 39 3.02 -1.14 7.72
N LYS A 40 4.34 -1.34 7.76
CA LYS A 40 5.20 -1.07 8.91
C LYS A 40 6.41 -0.24 8.48
N THR A 41 7.02 0.45 9.44
CA THR A 41 8.28 1.18 9.27
C THR A 41 9.24 0.76 10.36
N TYR A 42 10.54 0.91 10.11
CA TYR A 42 11.61 0.78 11.09
C TYR A 42 12.41 2.08 11.15
N ARG A 43 13.14 2.32 12.25
CA ARG A 43 13.90 3.55 12.47
C ARG A 43 15.39 3.26 12.58
N VAL A 44 16.21 4.00 11.83
CA VAL A 44 17.68 3.96 11.88
C VAL A 44 18.18 5.40 11.96
N GLU A 45 19.04 5.70 12.94
CA GLU A 45 19.63 7.05 13.12
C GLU A 45 18.59 8.20 13.14
N GLY A 46 17.42 7.94 13.73
CA GLY A 46 16.33 8.92 13.82
C GLY A 46 15.46 9.05 12.56
N GLN A 47 15.79 8.33 11.49
CA GLN A 47 15.04 8.33 10.22
C GLN A 47 14.14 7.10 10.10
N ASP A 48 12.91 7.31 9.62
CA ASP A 48 11.95 6.23 9.37
C ASP A 48 12.12 5.67 7.94
N PHE A 49 12.12 4.34 7.84
CA PHE A 49 12.20 3.60 6.59
C PHE A 49 11.03 2.62 6.48
N PRO A 50 10.41 2.46 5.31
CA PRO A 50 9.35 1.48 5.13
C PRO A 50 9.91 0.06 5.14
N LEU A 51 9.14 -0.90 5.66
CA LEU A 51 9.35 -2.32 5.36
C LEU A 51 8.64 -2.66 4.05
N TRP A 52 9.33 -3.35 3.15
CA TRP A 52 8.88 -3.58 1.79
C TRP A 52 9.37 -4.91 1.23
N ASP A 53 8.66 -5.42 0.23
CA ASP A 53 9.03 -6.57 -0.58
C ASP A 53 8.99 -6.22 -2.08
N ARG A 54 9.83 -6.88 -2.88
CA ARG A 54 9.82 -6.70 -4.35
C ARG A 54 8.55 -7.22 -5.02
N SER A 55 7.81 -8.09 -4.34
CA SER A 55 6.59 -8.72 -4.84
C SER A 55 5.50 -8.63 -3.78
N ILE A 56 4.24 -8.80 -4.18
CA ILE A 56 3.13 -8.87 -3.23
C ILE A 56 3.22 -10.19 -2.47
N THR A 57 3.39 -10.10 -1.15
CA THR A 57 3.49 -11.24 -0.23
C THR A 57 2.30 -11.25 0.74
N GLU A 58 2.29 -12.22 1.65
CA GLU A 58 1.35 -12.22 2.79
C GLU A 58 1.60 -11.04 3.75
N GLN A 59 2.82 -10.54 3.80
CA GLN A 59 3.19 -9.42 4.66
C GLN A 59 2.81 -8.06 4.05
N THR A 60 2.57 -8.01 2.74
CA THR A 60 2.12 -6.79 2.06
C THR A 60 0.80 -6.30 2.65
N LYS A 61 0.76 -5.01 3.01
CA LYS A 61 -0.44 -4.39 3.57
C LYS A 61 -1.50 -4.23 2.50
N LYS A 62 -2.63 -4.91 2.71
CA LYS A 62 -3.81 -4.86 1.85
C LYS A 62 -4.88 -3.97 2.47
N TYR A 63 -5.47 -3.11 1.65
CA TYR A 63 -6.56 -2.22 2.01
C TYR A 63 -7.84 -2.66 1.32
N THR A 64 -8.97 -2.50 2.00
CA THR A 64 -10.30 -2.79 1.44
C THR A 64 -10.84 -1.66 0.57
N SER A 65 -10.18 -0.51 0.54
CA SER A 65 -10.54 0.62 -0.33
C SER A 65 -9.31 1.37 -0.79
N GLN A 66 -9.36 1.86 -2.04
CA GLN A 66 -8.32 2.67 -2.63
C GLN A 66 -8.03 3.91 -1.79
N LYS A 67 -9.08 4.62 -1.34
CA LYS A 67 -8.92 5.86 -0.56
C LYS A 67 -8.13 5.65 0.74
N ARG A 68 -8.32 4.52 1.41
CA ARG A 68 -7.55 4.19 2.62
C ARG A 68 -6.09 3.91 2.30
N ALA A 69 -5.81 3.31 1.14
CA ALA A 69 -4.44 3.08 0.68
C ALA A 69 -3.75 4.41 0.34
N GLU A 70 -4.42 5.32 -0.38
CA GLU A 70 -3.91 6.67 -0.71
C GLU A 70 -3.55 7.46 0.56
N THR A 71 -4.48 7.59 1.50
CA THR A 71 -4.22 8.32 2.75
C THR A 71 -3.09 7.69 3.57
N ALA A 72 -2.91 6.37 3.50
CA ALA A 72 -1.79 5.72 4.17
C ALA A 72 -0.46 6.00 3.45
N ALA A 73 -0.45 6.07 2.11
CA ALA A 73 0.73 6.40 1.32
C ALA A 73 1.19 7.85 1.56
N GLU A 74 0.24 8.80 1.59
CA GLU A 74 0.50 10.21 1.91
C GLU A 74 1.20 10.35 3.27
N LYS A 75 0.64 9.74 4.32
CA LYS A 75 1.24 9.73 5.67
C LYS A 75 2.59 9.04 5.72
N LEU A 76 2.81 8.03 4.88
CA LEU A 76 4.09 7.33 4.80
C LEU A 76 5.15 8.24 4.19
N MET A 77 4.82 8.98 3.13
CA MET A 77 5.73 9.96 2.50
C MET A 77 6.15 11.08 3.45
N GLU A 78 5.23 11.58 4.29
CA GLU A 78 5.55 12.59 5.31
C GLU A 78 6.62 12.10 6.30
N ARG A 79 6.69 10.78 6.53
CA ARG A 79 7.58 10.17 7.52
C ARG A 79 8.88 9.62 6.94
N CYS A 80 8.83 9.04 5.73
CA CYS A 80 9.93 8.31 5.13
C CYS A 80 10.58 9.15 4.03
N SER A 81 11.61 9.94 4.38
CA SER A 81 12.21 10.96 3.50
C SER A 81 12.79 10.44 2.18
N TYR A 82 13.10 9.15 2.09
CA TYR A 82 13.63 8.51 0.88
C TYR A 82 12.55 7.93 -0.04
N VAL A 83 11.28 7.93 0.39
CA VAL A 83 10.14 7.58 -0.46
C VAL A 83 9.76 8.82 -1.27
N VAL A 84 10.04 8.79 -2.57
CA VAL A 84 9.85 9.95 -3.46
C VAL A 84 8.51 9.87 -4.21
N ALA A 85 7.99 8.67 -4.44
CA ALA A 85 6.70 8.47 -5.08
C ALA A 85 6.01 7.18 -4.61
N TRP A 86 4.70 7.12 -4.79
CA TRP A 86 3.88 5.93 -4.58
C TRP A 86 2.80 5.79 -5.65
N ARG A 87 2.32 4.57 -5.84
CA ARG A 87 1.10 4.29 -6.60
C ARG A 87 0.29 3.19 -5.91
N ILE A 88 -1.01 3.20 -6.17
CA ILE A 88 -1.93 2.16 -5.69
C ILE A 88 -2.14 1.13 -6.80
N GLU A 89 -2.04 -0.14 -6.45
CA GLU A 89 -2.34 -1.26 -7.33
C GLU A 89 -3.51 -2.06 -6.75
N SER A 90 -4.46 -2.46 -7.59
CA SER A 90 -5.51 -3.41 -7.21
C SER A 90 -4.99 -4.84 -7.36
N VAL A 91 -5.35 -5.69 -6.42
CA VAL A 91 -5.02 -7.12 -6.39
C VAL A 91 -6.31 -7.90 -6.10
N ALA A 92 -6.50 -9.00 -6.82
CA ALA A 92 -7.55 -9.97 -6.52
C ALA A 92 -7.15 -10.79 -5.28
#